data_AF-A0A368VHS2-F1
#
_entry.id   AF-A0A368VHS2-F1
#
_cell.length_a   1.000
_cell.length_b   1.000
_cell.length_c   1.000
_cell.angle_alpha   90.00
_cell.angle_beta   90.00
_cell.angle_gamma   90.00
#
_symmetry.space_group_name_H-M   'P 1'
#
loop_
_entity.id
_entity.type
_entity.pdbx_description
1 polymer ?
#
loop_
_entity_poly.entity_id
_entity_poly.type
_entity_poly.pdbx_seq_one_letter_code
_entity_poly.pdbx_strand_id
1 'polypeptide(L)'
;MASELRRNKWYKHQLLMNSPALVRFLPKSHRYSPSNLSKMLNLYPEIILKPVVGSGGVGIIKVSTASAGVYHVHTMGHYEKVVGQDALKALINKLKGKRTLIIQYCIPLAKVEGKLIDFRYIVQRNKGESKWIITGKHAKIGKEGSVVTNLQQGANVETVRRALRQANVKNIGKTMADLDYLSLKASKVFSRTFGSQTIWGYDLAVDVKGKVWMIEANSTPLVGGFRYLKDPSMYRTIRRYQAMNRQR
;
A
#
# COMPACT_ATOMS: atom_id res chain seq x y z
N MET A 1 4.55 -6.03 -22.76
CA MET A 1 3.18 -5.71 -22.28
C MET A 1 2.88 -6.22 -20.86
N ALA A 2 2.87 -7.53 -20.58
CA ALA A 2 2.49 -8.05 -19.25
C ALA A 2 3.44 -7.66 -18.09
N SER A 3 4.72 -7.38 -18.35
CA SER A 3 5.69 -6.92 -17.34
C SER A 3 5.41 -5.48 -16.87
N GLU A 4 4.97 -4.62 -17.78
CA GLU A 4 4.66 -3.22 -17.51
C GLU A 4 3.36 -3.07 -16.71
N LEU A 5 2.33 -3.83 -17.10
CA LEU A 5 1.03 -3.85 -16.41
C LEU A 5 1.13 -4.34 -14.96
N ARG A 6 2.07 -5.23 -14.64
CA ARG A 6 2.34 -5.68 -13.26
C ARG A 6 2.85 -4.56 -12.35
N ARG A 7 3.56 -3.58 -12.91
CA ARG A 7 4.06 -2.41 -12.16
C ARG A 7 3.02 -1.29 -12.07
N ASN A 8 2.03 -1.28 -12.94
CA ASN A 8 0.98 -0.27 -13.00
C ASN A 8 -0.01 -0.42 -11.82
N LYS A 9 0.06 0.50 -10.85
CA LYS A 9 -0.80 0.53 -9.65
C LYS A 9 -2.29 0.67 -10.01
N TRP A 10 -2.62 1.51 -10.99
CA TRP A 10 -4.00 1.74 -11.40
C TRP A 10 -4.60 0.48 -12.04
N TYR A 11 -3.87 -0.18 -12.95
CA TYR A 11 -4.32 -1.41 -13.58
C TYR A 11 -4.57 -2.53 -12.56
N LYS A 12 -3.64 -2.73 -11.61
CA LYS A 12 -3.84 -3.66 -10.50
C LYS A 12 -5.06 -3.30 -9.65
N HIS A 13 -5.26 -2.02 -9.34
CA HIS A 13 -6.44 -1.57 -8.61
C HIS A 13 -7.74 -1.90 -9.35
N GLN A 14 -7.80 -1.67 -10.68
CA GLN A 14 -8.95 -2.02 -11.51
C GLN A 14 -9.25 -3.52 -11.50
N LEU A 15 -8.21 -4.37 -11.61
CA LEU A 15 -8.39 -5.83 -11.51
C LEU A 15 -9.01 -6.25 -10.18
N LEU A 16 -8.60 -5.64 -9.06
CA LEU A 16 -9.16 -5.94 -7.75
C LEU A 16 -10.57 -5.36 -7.57
N MET A 17 -10.87 -4.19 -8.13
CA MET A 17 -12.21 -3.57 -8.10
C MET A 17 -13.27 -4.46 -8.75
N ASN A 18 -12.90 -5.24 -9.77
CA ASN A 18 -13.79 -6.21 -10.42
C ASN A 18 -14.06 -7.47 -9.58
N SER A 19 -13.51 -7.56 -8.36
CA SER A 19 -13.81 -8.64 -7.43
C SER A 19 -14.72 -8.12 -6.30
N PRO A 20 -16.00 -8.55 -6.24
CA PRO A 20 -16.92 -8.16 -5.18
C PRO A 20 -16.40 -8.49 -3.77
N ALA A 21 -15.62 -9.56 -3.65
CA ALA A 21 -14.98 -9.97 -2.41
C ALA A 21 -13.88 -9.01 -1.92
N LEU A 22 -13.28 -8.23 -2.82
CA LEU A 22 -12.13 -7.39 -2.52
C LEU A 22 -12.44 -5.90 -2.48
N VAL A 23 -13.49 -5.44 -3.16
CA VAL A 23 -13.82 -4.01 -3.29
C VAL A 23 -13.90 -3.28 -1.94
N ARG A 24 -14.39 -3.96 -0.89
CA ARG A 24 -14.50 -3.41 0.47
C ARG A 24 -13.15 -3.07 1.13
N PHE A 25 -12.06 -3.70 0.69
CA PHE A 25 -10.70 -3.50 1.19
C PHE A 25 -9.92 -2.46 0.38
N LEU A 26 -10.49 -1.92 -0.69
CA LEU A 26 -9.80 -0.99 -1.58
C LEU A 26 -10.15 0.46 -1.19
N PRO A 27 -9.17 1.34 -0.99
CA PRO A 27 -9.45 2.76 -0.81
C PRO A 27 -10.04 3.33 -2.10
N LYS A 28 -11.00 4.26 -1.95
CA LYS A 28 -11.57 4.99 -3.09
C LYS A 28 -10.43 5.64 -3.87
N SER A 29 -10.33 5.31 -5.15
CA SER A 29 -9.24 5.77 -6.00
C SER A 29 -9.75 6.15 -7.39
N HIS A 30 -9.14 7.17 -7.99
CA HIS A 30 -9.40 7.63 -9.35
C HIS A 30 -8.09 7.94 -10.07
N ARG A 31 -8.07 7.94 -11.40
CA ARG A 31 -6.99 8.59 -12.15
C ARG A 31 -7.01 10.08 -11.85
N TYR A 32 -5.84 10.68 -11.73
CA TYR A 32 -5.73 12.12 -11.55
C TYR A 32 -6.30 12.86 -12.75
N SER A 33 -7.18 13.81 -12.46
CA SER A 33 -7.57 14.91 -13.33
C SER A 33 -7.93 16.10 -12.43
N PRO A 34 -7.91 17.34 -12.93
CA PRO A 34 -8.36 18.49 -12.15
C PRO A 34 -9.77 18.32 -11.58
N SER A 35 -10.69 17.73 -12.35
CA SER A 35 -12.05 17.42 -11.89
C SER A 35 -12.07 16.38 -10.76
N ASN A 36 -11.32 15.27 -10.92
CA ASN A 36 -11.26 14.24 -9.88
C ASN A 36 -10.56 14.74 -8.62
N LEU A 37 -9.61 15.67 -8.73
CA LEU A 37 -8.97 16.32 -7.58
C LEU A 37 -10.01 17.05 -6.74
N SER A 38 -10.78 17.96 -7.35
CA SER A 38 -11.85 18.69 -6.67
C SER A 38 -12.90 17.75 -6.07
N LYS A 39 -13.37 16.74 -6.83
CA LYS A 39 -14.34 15.75 -6.33
C LYS A 39 -13.82 14.99 -5.12
N MET A 40 -12.56 14.55 -5.14
CA MET A 40 -11.97 13.79 -4.04
C MET A 40 -11.75 14.65 -2.80
N LEU A 41 -11.38 15.93 -2.94
CA LEU A 41 -11.22 16.86 -1.81
C LEU A 41 -12.55 17.31 -1.20
N ASN A 42 -13.64 17.29 -1.97
CA ASN A 42 -14.98 17.52 -1.44
C ASN A 42 -15.49 16.33 -0.61
N LEU A 43 -15.07 15.11 -0.97
CA LEU A 43 -15.48 13.88 -0.27
C LEU A 43 -14.61 13.54 0.93
N TYR A 44 -13.33 13.90 0.89
CA TYR A 44 -12.35 13.49 1.87
C TYR A 44 -11.51 14.69 2.33
N PRO A 45 -11.29 14.85 3.65
CA PRO A 45 -10.45 15.93 4.17
C PRO A 45 -8.98 15.78 3.78
N GLU A 46 -8.57 14.55 3.42
CA GLU A 46 -7.20 14.23 3.09
C GLU A 46 -7.14 13.17 1.98
N ILE A 47 -6.29 13.44 0.99
CA ILE A 47 -6.06 12.58 -0.16
C ILE A 47 -4.56 12.40 -0.40
N ILE A 48 -4.23 11.33 -1.09
CA ILE A 48 -2.88 11.01 -1.50
C ILE A 48 -2.84 10.79 -3.01
N LEU A 49 -1.95 11.51 -3.69
CA LEU A 49 -1.63 11.30 -5.08
C LEU A 49 -0.36 10.47 -5.21
N LYS A 50 -0.39 9.47 -6.08
CA LYS A 50 0.73 8.52 -6.27
C LYS A 50 0.99 8.33 -7.76
N PRO A 51 2.24 8.26 -8.22
CA PRO A 51 2.53 7.87 -9.59
C PRO A 51 1.99 6.48 -9.91
N VAL A 52 1.39 6.30 -11.08
CA VAL A 52 0.86 5.00 -11.54
C VAL A 52 1.96 3.94 -11.58
N VAL A 53 3.17 4.34 -11.99
CA VAL A 53 4.39 3.53 -11.96
C VAL A 53 5.42 4.27 -11.11
N GLY A 54 6.07 3.55 -10.20
CA GLY A 54 7.04 4.12 -9.26
C GLY A 54 7.21 3.22 -8.04
N SER A 55 8.18 3.52 -7.19
CA SER A 55 8.49 2.76 -5.97
C SER A 55 9.05 3.68 -4.89
N GLY A 56 9.18 3.17 -3.65
CA GLY A 56 9.86 3.86 -2.56
C GLY A 56 9.17 5.13 -2.03
N GLY A 57 7.94 5.40 -2.45
CA GLY A 57 7.21 6.62 -2.08
C GLY A 57 7.61 7.87 -2.86
N VAL A 58 8.49 7.75 -3.85
CA VAL A 58 8.93 8.88 -4.68
C VAL A 58 7.76 9.43 -5.50
N GLY A 59 7.61 10.75 -5.50
CA GLY A 59 6.55 11.45 -6.23
C GLY A 59 5.17 11.35 -5.61
N ILE A 60 5.06 10.84 -4.37
CA ILE A 60 3.83 10.94 -3.57
C ILE A 60 3.60 12.41 -3.20
N ILE A 61 2.34 12.84 -3.36
CA ILE A 61 1.87 14.15 -2.93
C ILE A 61 0.68 13.91 -2.01
N LYS A 62 0.75 14.40 -0.79
CA LYS A 62 -0.35 14.37 0.16
C LYS A 62 -1.00 15.74 0.18
N VAL A 63 -2.33 15.78 0.09
CA VAL A 63 -3.10 17.03 0.10
C VAL A 63 -4.17 16.92 1.18
N SER A 64 -4.20 17.88 2.10
CA SER A 64 -5.25 18.01 3.11
C SER A 64 -5.93 19.37 3.02
N THR A 65 -7.25 19.39 3.23
CA THR A 65 -8.04 20.62 3.30
C THR A 65 -7.90 21.19 4.71
N ALA A 66 -7.28 22.37 4.84
CA ALA A 66 -7.09 23.05 6.13
C ALA A 66 -8.33 23.87 6.51
N SER A 67 -8.91 24.56 5.54
CA SER A 67 -10.20 25.25 5.63
C SER A 67 -10.78 25.42 4.22
N ALA A 68 -11.97 26.00 4.08
CA ALA A 68 -12.60 26.18 2.78
C ALA A 68 -11.66 26.91 1.79
N GLY A 69 -11.29 26.22 0.71
CA GLY A 69 -10.38 26.75 -0.31
C GLY A 69 -8.90 26.82 0.08
N VAL A 70 -8.50 26.35 1.25
CA VAL A 70 -7.11 26.37 1.73
C VAL A 70 -6.60 24.93 1.88
N TYR A 71 -5.47 24.64 1.25
CA TYR A 71 -4.91 23.30 1.17
C TYR A 71 -3.48 23.27 1.68
N HIS A 72 -3.12 22.20 2.37
CA HIS A 72 -1.74 21.86 2.70
C HIS A 72 -1.27 20.77 1.73
N VAL A 73 -0.15 21.03 1.05
CA VAL A 73 0.46 20.12 0.09
C VAL A 73 1.81 19.68 0.65
N HIS A 74 1.92 18.39 0.92
CA HIS A 74 3.14 17.76 1.42
C HIS A 74 3.72 16.83 0.36
N THR A 75 5.01 16.95 0.10
CA THR A 75 5.79 15.96 -0.67
C THR A 75 7.03 15.57 0.11
N MET A 76 7.89 14.73 -0.47
CA MET A 76 9.14 14.35 0.18
C MET A 76 10.04 15.59 0.35
N GLY A 77 10.19 16.08 1.59
CA GLY A 77 11.05 17.21 1.93
C GLY A 77 10.48 18.60 1.61
N HIS A 78 9.21 18.70 1.19
CA HIS A 78 8.58 20.00 0.86
C HIS A 78 7.17 20.09 1.44
N TYR A 79 6.83 21.27 1.93
CA TYR A 79 5.51 21.64 2.42
C TYR A 79 5.12 23.00 1.83
N GLU A 80 3.87 23.11 1.41
CA GLU A 80 3.32 24.35 0.88
C GLU A 80 1.85 24.51 1.28
N LYS A 81 1.49 25.70 1.74
CA LYS A 81 0.09 26.11 1.92
C LYS A 81 -0.36 26.79 0.64
N VAL A 82 -1.46 26.31 0.05
CA VAL A 82 -2.00 26.78 -1.22
C VAL A 82 -3.42 27.28 -1.02
N VAL A 83 -3.72 28.46 -1.54
CA VAL A 83 -5.06 29.07 -1.47
C VAL A 83 -5.68 29.04 -2.86
N GLY A 84 -6.92 28.53 -2.95
CA GLY A 84 -7.68 28.41 -4.19
C GLY A 84 -7.46 27.07 -4.91
N GLN A 85 -8.54 26.52 -5.49
CA GLN A 85 -8.47 25.26 -6.20
C GLN A 85 -7.63 25.34 -7.48
N ASP A 86 -7.59 26.48 -8.16
CA ASP A 86 -6.84 26.62 -9.41
C ASP A 86 -5.34 26.68 -9.19
N ALA A 87 -4.90 27.40 -8.15
CA ALA A 87 -3.51 27.37 -7.69
C ALA A 87 -3.10 25.94 -7.28
N LEU A 88 -3.97 25.21 -6.58
CA LEU A 88 -3.71 23.81 -6.23
C LEU A 88 -3.56 22.94 -7.48
N LYS A 89 -4.50 23.02 -8.45
CA LYS A 89 -4.41 22.26 -9.70
C LYS A 89 -3.11 22.57 -10.46
N ALA A 90 -2.72 23.85 -10.53
CA ALA A 90 -1.47 24.28 -11.17
C ALA A 90 -0.25 23.68 -10.46
N LEU A 91 -0.19 23.75 -9.13
CA LEU A 91 0.90 23.15 -8.35
C LEU A 91 0.98 21.64 -8.56
N ILE A 92 -0.14 20.91 -8.49
CA ILE A 92 -0.15 19.46 -8.73
C ILE A 92 0.29 19.12 -10.15
N ASN A 93 -0.11 19.90 -11.16
CA ASN A 93 0.34 19.71 -12.54
C ASN A 93 1.85 19.96 -12.71
N LYS A 94 2.40 20.96 -12.02
CA LYS A 94 3.85 21.20 -11.95
C LYS A 94 4.56 20.01 -11.27
N LEU A 95 4.10 19.61 -10.08
CA LEU A 95 4.70 18.54 -9.30
C LEU A 95 4.61 17.17 -9.96
N LYS A 96 3.55 16.87 -10.72
CA LYS A 96 3.44 15.61 -11.45
C LYS A 96 4.34 15.57 -12.70
N GLY A 97 4.58 16.72 -13.32
CA GLY A 97 5.22 16.82 -14.63
C GLY A 97 4.53 15.94 -15.68
N LYS A 98 5.30 15.07 -16.34
CA LYS A 98 4.80 14.11 -17.34
C LYS A 98 4.23 12.81 -16.73
N ARG A 99 4.31 12.63 -15.41
CA ARG A 99 3.84 11.40 -14.76
C ARG A 99 2.31 11.35 -14.73
N THR A 100 1.77 10.15 -14.97
CA THR A 100 0.36 9.84 -14.68
C THR A 100 0.24 9.52 -13.19
N LEU A 101 -0.72 10.15 -12.51
CA LEU A 101 -1.00 9.91 -11.10
C LEU A 101 -2.35 9.23 -10.89
N ILE A 102 -2.48 8.54 -9.77
CA ILE A 102 -3.77 8.19 -9.15
C ILE A 102 -4.01 9.14 -7.97
N ILE A 103 -5.26 9.51 -7.73
CA ILE A 103 -5.73 10.14 -6.48
C ILE A 103 -6.42 9.06 -5.66
N GLN A 104 -6.12 8.98 -4.38
CA GLN A 104 -6.64 7.96 -3.48
C GLN A 104 -7.02 8.59 -2.14
N TYR A 105 -8.07 8.07 -1.51
CA TYR A 105 -8.40 8.39 -0.12
C TYR A 105 -7.19 8.15 0.79
N CYS A 106 -6.81 9.14 1.59
CA CYS A 106 -5.75 8.98 2.58
C CYS A 106 -6.30 8.22 3.79
N ILE A 107 -5.94 6.94 3.91
CA ILE A 107 -6.45 6.08 4.98
C ILE A 107 -5.91 6.58 6.33
N PRO A 108 -6.77 6.81 7.35
CA PRO A 108 -6.34 7.16 8.70
C PRO A 108 -5.80 5.91 9.38
N LEU A 109 -4.54 5.60 9.11
CA LEU A 109 -3.89 4.38 9.59
C LEU A 109 -3.89 4.32 11.12
N ALA A 110 -4.05 3.11 11.64
CA ALA A 110 -3.75 2.80 13.03
C ALA A 110 -2.29 3.17 13.36
N LYS A 111 -2.04 3.43 14.64
CA LYS A 111 -0.75 3.91 15.13
C LYS A 111 -0.32 3.12 16.35
N VAL A 112 0.98 2.92 16.49
CA VAL A 112 1.64 2.45 17.73
C VAL A 112 2.41 3.64 18.28
N GLU A 113 2.05 4.11 19.48
CA GLU A 113 2.73 5.26 20.12
C GLU A 113 2.84 6.48 19.18
N GLY A 114 1.76 6.84 18.49
CA GLY A 114 1.75 7.95 17.52
C GLY A 114 2.32 7.64 16.13
N LYS A 115 3.08 6.55 15.98
CA LYS A 115 3.76 6.14 14.74
C LYS A 115 2.85 5.30 13.86
N LEU A 116 2.79 5.62 12.57
CA LEU A 116 1.98 4.87 11.59
C LEU A 116 2.41 3.41 11.52
N ILE A 117 1.45 2.51 11.36
CA ILE A 117 1.71 1.10 11.08
C ILE A 117 1.08 0.63 9.76
N ASP A 118 1.79 -0.22 9.07
CA ASP A 118 1.26 -1.04 7.97
C ASP A 118 1.91 -2.45 8.03
N PHE A 119 1.48 -3.35 7.15
CA PHE A 119 1.83 -4.76 7.21
C PHE A 119 2.33 -5.25 5.86
N ARG A 120 3.50 -5.88 5.87
CA ARG A 120 4.08 -6.56 4.72
C ARG A 120 3.69 -8.03 4.73
N TYR A 121 3.02 -8.47 3.68
CA TYR A 121 2.67 -9.86 3.44
C TYR A 121 3.36 -10.36 2.18
N ILE A 122 4.15 -11.43 2.28
CA ILE A 122 4.71 -12.13 1.13
C ILE A 122 3.87 -13.36 0.86
N VAL A 123 3.33 -13.42 -0.36
CA VAL A 123 2.53 -14.54 -0.83
C VAL A 123 3.24 -15.17 -2.02
N GLN A 124 3.44 -16.48 -1.97
CA GLN A 124 4.17 -17.23 -2.99
C GLN A 124 3.41 -18.49 -3.41
N ARG A 125 3.80 -19.00 -4.57
CA ARG A 125 3.42 -20.32 -5.10
C ARG A 125 4.60 -20.91 -5.84
N ASN A 126 4.59 -22.21 -6.10
CA ASN A 126 5.54 -22.77 -7.04
C ASN A 126 5.09 -22.49 -8.49
N LYS A 127 6.06 -22.41 -9.40
CA LYS A 127 5.83 -22.26 -10.84
C LYS A 127 4.99 -23.45 -11.32
N GLY A 128 3.91 -23.16 -12.03
CA GLY A 128 2.95 -24.17 -12.50
C GLY A 128 1.83 -24.50 -11.49
N GLU A 129 1.95 -24.15 -10.21
CA GLU A 129 0.89 -24.40 -9.23
C GLU A 129 -0.17 -23.29 -9.21
N SER A 130 -1.38 -23.63 -8.78
CA SER A 130 -2.48 -22.69 -8.59
C SER A 130 -2.61 -22.18 -7.16
N LYS A 131 -2.06 -22.92 -6.18
CA LYS A 131 -2.19 -22.63 -4.75
C LYS A 131 -1.20 -21.55 -4.31
N TRP A 132 -1.74 -20.46 -3.79
CA TRP A 132 -0.97 -19.38 -3.15
C TRP A 132 -0.90 -19.60 -1.64
N ILE A 133 0.26 -19.29 -1.04
CA ILE A 133 0.54 -19.47 0.38
C ILE A 133 1.22 -18.20 0.91
N ILE A 134 0.83 -17.76 2.11
CA ILE A 134 1.52 -16.69 2.83
C ILE A 134 2.81 -17.28 3.40
N THR A 135 3.96 -16.89 2.86
CA THR A 135 5.28 -17.40 3.28
C THR A 135 5.96 -16.50 4.31
N GLY A 136 5.46 -15.28 4.49
CA GLY A 136 5.85 -14.43 5.60
C GLY A 136 4.95 -13.22 5.75
N LYS A 137 4.78 -12.78 7.00
CA LYS A 137 4.11 -11.52 7.33
C LYS A 137 4.79 -10.80 8.49
N HIS A 138 4.93 -9.48 8.39
CA HIS A 138 5.42 -8.62 9.47
C HIS A 138 4.73 -7.26 9.44
N ALA A 139 4.75 -6.54 10.56
CA ALA A 139 4.39 -5.13 10.62
C ALA A 139 5.62 -4.26 10.34
N LYS A 140 5.41 -3.05 9.83
CA LYS A 140 6.41 -1.97 9.81
C LYS A 140 5.84 -0.83 10.65
N ILE A 141 6.59 -0.41 11.67
CA ILE A 141 6.24 0.73 12.52
C ILE A 141 7.09 1.90 12.04
N GLY A 142 6.44 2.95 11.53
CA GLY A 142 7.11 4.14 11.03
C GLY A 142 7.91 4.89 12.09
N LYS A 143 8.67 5.89 11.66
CA LYS A 143 9.26 6.86 12.58
C LYS A 143 8.24 7.91 13.02
N GLU A 144 8.54 8.56 14.14
CA GLU A 144 7.77 9.70 14.61
C GLU A 144 7.68 10.78 13.53
N GLY A 145 6.50 11.36 13.35
CA GLY A 145 6.25 12.38 12.31
C GLY A 145 6.31 11.91 10.85
N SER A 146 6.62 10.64 10.58
CA SER A 146 6.69 10.13 9.21
C SER A 146 5.30 9.94 8.58
N VAL A 147 5.17 10.28 7.30
CA VAL A 147 3.96 10.04 6.49
C VAL A 147 3.95 8.65 5.83
N VAL A 148 5.06 7.91 5.93
CA VAL A 148 5.21 6.55 5.37
C VAL A 148 5.93 5.62 6.35
N THR A 149 5.72 4.31 6.21
CA THR A 149 6.34 3.25 7.02
C THR A 149 7.48 2.54 6.28
N ASN A 150 8.30 3.30 5.55
CA ASN A 150 9.38 2.73 4.74
C ASN A 150 10.55 2.27 5.64
N LEU A 151 10.94 0.98 5.55
CA LEU A 151 12.08 0.43 6.28
C LEU A 151 13.40 1.13 5.94
N GLN A 152 13.59 1.56 4.68
CA GLN A 152 14.78 2.33 4.30
C GLN A 152 14.85 3.70 4.98
N GLN A 153 13.72 4.19 5.51
CA GLN A 153 13.64 5.42 6.29
C GLN A 153 13.71 5.16 7.80
N GLY A 154 14.03 3.92 8.21
CA GLY A 154 14.25 3.50 9.59
C GLY A 154 12.99 3.15 10.36
N ALA A 155 11.96 2.63 9.67
CA ALA A 155 10.85 1.96 10.32
C ALA A 155 11.34 0.69 11.05
N ASN A 156 10.75 0.38 12.20
CA ASN A 156 11.01 -0.84 12.96
C ASN A 156 10.14 -2.00 12.44
N VAL A 157 10.59 -3.24 12.64
CA VAL A 157 9.87 -4.46 12.27
C VAL A 157 9.35 -5.15 13.53
N GLU A 158 8.09 -5.59 13.48
CA GLU A 158 7.46 -6.32 14.58
C GLU A 158 6.52 -7.40 14.02
N THR A 159 6.13 -8.36 14.84
CA THR A 159 5.11 -9.35 14.47
C THR A 159 3.75 -8.67 14.26
N VAL A 160 2.96 -9.15 13.30
CA VAL A 160 1.63 -8.59 12.99
C VAL A 160 0.74 -8.55 14.23
N ARG A 161 0.69 -9.65 14.99
CA ARG A 161 -0.14 -9.75 16.20
C ARG A 161 0.26 -8.73 17.26
N ARG A 162 1.57 -8.55 17.50
CA ARG A 162 2.06 -7.60 18.50
C ARG A 162 1.82 -6.15 18.09
N ALA A 163 2.07 -5.81 16.83
CA ALA A 163 1.77 -4.47 16.32
C ALA A 163 0.28 -4.13 16.39
N LEU A 164 -0.62 -5.07 16.06
CA LEU A 164 -2.07 -4.89 16.21
C LEU A 164 -2.47 -4.67 17.69
N ARG A 165 -1.85 -5.41 18.61
CA ARG A 165 -2.08 -5.23 20.05
C ARG A 165 -1.61 -3.85 20.52
N GLN A 166 -0.40 -3.46 20.16
CA GLN A 166 0.17 -2.15 20.51
C GLN A 166 -0.62 -0.98 19.90
N ALA A 167 -1.27 -1.20 18.75
CA ALA A 167 -2.15 -0.23 18.12
C ALA A 167 -3.59 -0.25 18.67
N ASN A 168 -3.85 -1.01 19.75
CA ASN A 168 -5.17 -1.14 20.38
C ASN A 168 -6.29 -1.58 19.43
N VAL A 169 -5.97 -2.43 18.44
CA VAL A 169 -6.98 -2.98 17.53
C VAL A 169 -7.85 -3.99 18.28
N LYS A 170 -9.15 -3.71 18.37
CA LYS A 170 -10.09 -4.47 19.21
C LYS A 170 -10.17 -5.98 18.89
N ASN A 171 -10.35 -6.35 17.62
CA ASN A 171 -10.52 -7.74 17.22
C ASN A 171 -9.32 -8.26 16.41
N ILE A 172 -8.20 -8.48 17.09
CA ILE A 172 -6.93 -8.91 16.49
C ILE A 172 -7.09 -10.17 15.64
N GLY A 173 -7.84 -11.17 16.13
CA GLY A 173 -8.04 -12.43 15.42
C GLY A 173 -8.74 -12.25 14.07
N LYS A 174 -9.87 -11.51 14.07
CA LYS A 174 -10.59 -11.17 12.84
C LYS A 174 -9.75 -10.31 11.91
N THR A 175 -9.08 -9.27 12.41
CA THR A 175 -8.24 -8.40 11.59
C THR A 175 -7.10 -9.16 10.92
N MET A 176 -6.46 -10.10 11.62
CA MET A 176 -5.46 -10.98 11.02
C MET A 176 -6.06 -11.89 9.95
N ALA A 177 -7.23 -12.49 10.21
CA ALA A 177 -7.92 -13.31 9.21
C ALA A 177 -8.29 -12.52 7.95
N ASP A 178 -8.74 -11.27 8.10
CA ASP A 178 -9.05 -10.38 6.98
C ASP A 178 -7.80 -9.98 6.18
N LEU A 179 -6.66 -9.71 6.85
CA LEU A 179 -5.37 -9.46 6.19
C LEU A 179 -4.89 -10.68 5.40
N ASP A 180 -4.95 -11.87 6.00
CA ASP A 180 -4.60 -13.14 5.37
C ASP A 180 -5.49 -13.39 4.14
N TYR A 181 -6.82 -13.28 4.32
CA TYR A 181 -7.81 -13.43 3.26
C TYR A 181 -7.55 -12.47 2.08
N LEU A 182 -7.37 -11.18 2.38
CA LEU A 182 -7.13 -10.14 1.38
C LEU A 182 -5.90 -10.47 0.53
N SER A 183 -4.77 -10.82 1.16
CA SER A 183 -3.52 -11.11 0.45
C SER A 183 -3.63 -12.34 -0.47
N LEU A 184 -4.24 -13.42 0.02
CA LEU A 184 -4.42 -14.66 -0.74
C LEU A 184 -5.43 -14.47 -1.89
N LYS A 185 -6.56 -13.82 -1.62
CA LYS A 185 -7.61 -13.59 -2.62
C LYS A 185 -7.14 -12.63 -3.71
N ALA A 186 -6.41 -11.57 -3.36
CA ALA A 186 -5.76 -10.69 -4.33
C ALA A 186 -4.78 -11.45 -5.23
N SER A 187 -3.98 -12.36 -4.66
CA SER A 187 -3.04 -13.20 -5.43
C SER A 187 -3.76 -14.07 -6.47
N LYS A 188 -4.90 -14.66 -6.08
CA LYS A 188 -5.75 -15.46 -6.98
C LYS A 188 -6.42 -14.62 -8.08
N VAL A 189 -6.83 -13.38 -7.78
CA VAL A 189 -7.35 -12.46 -8.80
C VAL A 189 -6.26 -12.11 -9.80
N PHE A 190 -5.08 -11.74 -9.31
CA PHE A 190 -3.94 -11.39 -10.14
C PHE A 190 -3.40 -12.54 -10.98
N SER A 191 -3.48 -13.79 -10.52
CA SER A 191 -2.98 -14.93 -11.31
C SER A 191 -3.74 -15.16 -12.62
N ARG A 192 -4.97 -14.64 -12.76
CA ARG A 192 -5.74 -14.70 -14.01
C ARG A 192 -5.09 -13.86 -15.12
N THR A 193 -4.48 -12.75 -14.76
CA THR A 193 -3.83 -11.82 -15.71
C THR A 193 -2.31 -12.01 -15.72
N PHE A 194 -1.72 -12.34 -14.57
CA PHE A 194 -0.29 -12.46 -14.36
C PHE A 194 0.09 -13.93 -14.07
N GLY A 195 -0.26 -14.82 -15.01
CA GLY A 195 -0.14 -16.28 -14.85
C GLY A 195 1.27 -16.78 -14.53
N SER A 196 2.32 -16.09 -14.97
CA SER A 196 3.72 -16.45 -14.65
C SER A 196 4.22 -15.92 -13.31
N GLN A 197 3.43 -15.10 -12.60
CA GLN A 197 3.86 -14.54 -11.33
C GLN A 197 3.84 -15.61 -10.23
N THR A 198 4.93 -15.70 -9.46
CA THR A 198 5.09 -16.67 -8.36
C THR A 198 5.26 -16.02 -6.99
N ILE A 199 5.36 -14.68 -6.94
CA ILE A 199 5.50 -13.91 -5.70
C ILE A 199 4.74 -12.59 -5.78
N TRP A 200 4.05 -12.23 -4.71
CA TRP A 200 3.53 -10.88 -4.47
C TRP A 200 3.94 -10.42 -3.07
N GLY A 201 4.26 -9.14 -2.94
CA GLY A 201 4.37 -8.49 -1.64
C GLY A 201 3.30 -7.44 -1.47
N TYR A 202 2.40 -7.66 -0.53
CA TYR A 202 1.33 -6.73 -0.23
C TYR A 202 1.73 -5.82 0.91
N ASP A 203 1.56 -4.52 0.70
CA ASP A 203 1.53 -3.53 1.77
C ASP A 203 0.05 -3.31 2.11
N LEU A 204 -0.33 -3.78 3.30
CA LEU A 204 -1.69 -3.76 3.82
C LEU A 204 -1.76 -2.83 5.03
N ALA A 205 -2.94 -2.30 5.32
CA ALA A 205 -3.16 -1.40 6.43
C ALA A 205 -4.35 -1.80 7.27
N VAL A 206 -4.37 -1.27 8.48
CA VAL A 206 -5.54 -1.23 9.35
C VAL A 206 -5.76 0.23 9.71
N ASP A 207 -6.98 0.72 9.60
CA ASP A 207 -7.31 2.08 10.02
C ASP A 207 -7.62 2.18 11.52
N VAL A 208 -7.81 3.41 12.01
CA VAL A 208 -8.16 3.68 13.42
C VAL A 208 -9.48 3.03 13.87
N LYS A 209 -10.32 2.53 12.96
CA LYS A 209 -11.57 1.81 13.26
C LYS A 209 -11.40 0.29 13.16
N GLY A 210 -10.20 -0.20 12.89
CA GLY A 210 -9.90 -1.63 12.75
C GLY A 210 -10.24 -2.21 11.37
N LYS A 211 -10.61 -1.39 10.38
CA LYS A 211 -10.89 -1.85 9.03
C LYS A 211 -9.59 -2.08 8.26
N VAL A 212 -9.53 -3.21 7.54
CA VAL A 212 -8.38 -3.62 6.71
C VAL A 212 -8.43 -2.94 5.34
N TRP A 213 -7.26 -2.57 4.83
CA TRP A 213 -7.09 -1.91 3.54
C TRP A 213 -5.90 -2.47 2.74
N MET A 214 -6.03 -2.52 1.42
CA MET A 214 -4.92 -2.72 0.48
C MET A 214 -4.29 -1.37 0.16
N ILE A 215 -3.02 -1.15 0.52
CA ILE A 215 -2.26 0.03 0.10
C ILE A 215 -1.66 -0.22 -1.28
N GLU A 216 -0.90 -1.30 -1.42
CA GLU A 216 -0.17 -1.63 -2.63
C GLU A 216 0.11 -3.13 -2.76
N ALA A 217 0.17 -3.61 -4.00
CA ALA A 217 0.65 -4.94 -4.34
C ALA A 217 1.91 -4.85 -5.20
N ASN A 218 3.03 -5.40 -4.73
CA ASN A 218 4.33 -5.34 -5.37
C ASN A 218 4.66 -6.66 -6.07
N SER A 219 4.96 -6.63 -7.37
CA SER A 219 5.31 -7.83 -8.15
C SER A 219 6.76 -8.28 -7.95
N THR A 220 7.62 -7.43 -7.41
CA THR A 220 9.03 -7.71 -7.10
C THR A 220 9.34 -7.18 -5.70
N PRO A 221 8.77 -7.80 -4.65
CA PRO A 221 8.85 -7.24 -3.31
C PRO A 221 10.23 -7.41 -2.69
N LEU A 222 10.65 -6.41 -1.92
CA LEU A 222 11.79 -6.55 -1.03
C LEU A 222 11.42 -7.45 0.16
N VAL A 223 12.33 -8.36 0.50
CA VAL A 223 12.14 -9.36 1.56
C VAL A 223 13.15 -9.20 2.70
N GLY A 224 14.03 -8.18 2.63
CA GLY A 224 15.04 -7.92 3.66
C GLY A 224 14.45 -7.61 5.04
N GLY A 225 13.23 -7.05 5.08
CA GLY A 225 12.51 -6.75 6.33
C GLY A 225 12.35 -7.94 7.27
N PHE A 226 12.24 -9.16 6.71
CA PHE A 226 12.10 -10.38 7.49
C PHE A 226 13.36 -10.77 8.27
N ARG A 227 14.53 -10.20 7.93
CA ARG A 227 15.79 -10.45 8.67
C ARG A 227 15.85 -9.72 10.02
N TYR A 228 14.97 -8.73 10.23
CA TYR A 228 14.87 -8.00 11.50
C TYR A 228 13.99 -8.70 12.53
N LEU A 229 13.27 -9.75 12.13
CA LEU A 229 12.54 -10.60 13.07
C LEU A 229 13.51 -11.53 13.80
N LYS A 230 13.27 -11.75 15.10
CA LYS A 230 14.06 -12.69 15.91
C LYS A 230 14.01 -14.12 15.36
N ASP A 231 12.84 -14.55 14.85
CA ASP A 231 12.68 -15.85 14.20
C ASP A 231 12.95 -15.74 12.69
N PRO A 232 13.99 -16.40 12.15
CA PRO A 232 14.32 -16.37 10.73
C PRO A 232 13.48 -17.34 9.88
N SER A 233 12.56 -18.12 10.45
CA SER A 233 11.76 -19.15 9.76
C SER A 233 11.04 -18.63 8.52
N MET A 234 10.38 -17.48 8.62
CA MET A 234 9.70 -16.82 7.50
C MET A 234 10.69 -16.41 6.40
N TYR A 235 11.82 -15.83 6.76
CA TYR A 235 12.84 -15.43 5.78
C TYR A 235 13.38 -16.66 5.02
N ARG A 236 13.73 -17.73 5.75
CA ARG A 236 14.19 -18.99 5.14
C ARG A 236 13.14 -19.59 4.20
N THR A 237 11.88 -19.60 4.62
CA THR A 237 10.76 -20.08 3.80
C THR A 237 10.61 -19.27 2.51
N ILE A 238 10.65 -17.93 2.60
CA ILE A 238 10.57 -17.06 1.42
C ILE A 238 11.69 -17.36 0.42
N ARG A 239 12.92 -17.50 0.92
CA ARG A 239 14.11 -17.79 0.09
C ARG A 239 14.02 -19.17 -0.56
N ARG A 240 13.51 -20.19 0.14
CA ARG A 240 13.29 -21.53 -0.41
C ARG A 240 12.34 -21.49 -1.62
N TYR A 241 11.19 -20.82 -1.50
CA TYR A 241 10.27 -20.64 -2.64
C TYR A 241 10.89 -19.87 -3.80
N GLN A 242 11.73 -18.86 -3.51
CA GLN A 242 12.46 -18.14 -4.56
C GLN A 242 13.48 -19.03 -5.28
N ALA A 243 14.19 -19.90 -4.57
CA ALA A 243 15.16 -20.82 -5.15
C ALA A 243 14.49 -21.87 -6.05
N MET A 244 13.43 -22.53 -5.56
CA MET A 244 12.68 -23.54 -6.33
C MET A 244 12.12 -22.98 -7.64
N ASN A 245 11.67 -21.73 -7.63
CA ASN A 245 11.13 -21.06 -8.82
C ASN A 245 12.18 -20.54 -9.80
N ARG A 246 13.48 -20.53 -9.44
CA ARG A 246 14.59 -20.19 -10.35
C ARG A 246 15.14 -21.41 -11.07
N GLN A 247 15.03 -22.60 -10.46
CA GLN A 247 15.57 -23.86 -10.97
C GLN A 247 14.65 -24.57 -11.97
N ARG A 248 13.41 -24.09 -12.14
CA ARG A 248 12.36 -24.64 -13.03
C ARG A 248 11.91 -23.60 -14.05
#